data_AF-A0A0X8H0V3-F1
#
_entry.id   AF-A0A0X8H0V3-F1
#
_cell.length_a   1.000
_cell.length_b   1.000
_cell.length_c   1.000
_cell.angle_alpha   90.00
_cell.angle_beta   90.00
_cell.angle_gamma   90.00
#
_symmetry.space_group_name_H-M   'P 1'
#
loop_
_entity.id
_entity.type
_entity.pdbx_description
1 polymer ?
#
loop_
_entity_poly.entity_id
_entity_poly.type
_entity_poly.pdbx_seq_one_letter_code
_entity_poly.pdbx_strand_id
1 'polypeptide(L)'
;MKLTHKKKATVTTGALAIALLLSGSLAWHDYTQHKTNNFTTKTVDFNVTLIEDFEEVSEWEKGQAIVKAVSVRNGEDADTAKSIYKDAYIRLQFKEYMEIGERTYVYSENRYMIDTDGNFYRFSTQAEAEAFLATLDQKDYDSDLDPQDRIVSQKGYFDDQAYFYIRTQAHDPNGQYGKFVILDVEEEMKSIIDGQTNQSESARNDKQHDENPADNNESQYTVKTWDDSTSAFEKYVEWQLGEDVITLEQWIEGGKQPVAKWIIDTTSDEGWVYWGQALAHSKTASVPETLTPNFLETVTLIEQPNGTAFYQINVVMDAVSIEDLDLWVNGNKDIVNMLKGSEGSAPVEDTQLKELLQELQDLIDEAKLIDSTTLEDASAQDLLDAINNGETVHDKSGVTAEEVQNAIDNLQDVMDNLVVKATGFDITGKKVGDKIQFANRTFTIAYIDEAANTALILSDVLSYSDLNTADINHGILSNQVRYQNNGTSRTAYSGSYLKTADTAFYNTFINGKQDSEFVLAVNLPAESASTNWNSSSATPTTVDENGTKTAFSLSVSDVNRYGISNTILDANTEVWLRTPANGNVNVAIVNSQGRLTTANGTTGTNALRPALWISITK
;
A
#
# COMPACT_ATOMS: atom_id res chain seq x y z
N MET A 1 -55.84 -47.47 -27.03
CA MET A 1 -55.06 -48.17 -25.99
C MET A 1 -53.64 -47.60 -26.06
N LYS A 2 -53.38 -46.42 -25.48
CA LYS A 2 -52.88 -46.14 -24.10
C LYS A 2 -51.53 -46.79 -23.78
N LEU A 3 -50.50 -45.94 -23.64
CA LEU A 3 -49.39 -45.88 -22.66
C LEU A 3 -48.40 -44.82 -23.19
N THR A 4 -48.36 -43.53 -22.84
CA THR A 4 -48.05 -42.78 -21.59
C THR A 4 -46.74 -43.10 -20.85
N HIS A 5 -45.90 -42.04 -20.76
CA HIS A 5 -44.96 -41.62 -19.69
C HIS A 5 -43.45 -41.95 -19.72
N LYS A 6 -42.66 -40.86 -19.99
CA LYS A 6 -41.66 -40.15 -19.14
C LYS A 6 -40.53 -40.90 -18.39
N LYS A 7 -39.36 -40.20 -18.35
CA LYS A 7 -38.16 -40.25 -17.45
C LYS A 7 -37.01 -41.14 -17.97
N LYS A 8 -35.72 -40.79 -17.91
CA LYS A 8 -34.94 -39.77 -17.16
C LYS A 8 -33.58 -39.59 -17.86
N ALA A 9 -33.00 -38.39 -17.77
CA ALA A 9 -31.59 -38.13 -18.01
C ALA A 9 -30.73 -38.86 -16.96
N THR A 10 -29.59 -39.40 -17.40
CA THR A 10 -28.48 -39.81 -16.53
C THR A 10 -27.19 -39.41 -17.23
N VAL A 11 -26.61 -38.31 -16.74
CA VAL A 11 -25.20 -37.96 -16.91
C VAL A 11 -24.43 -38.96 -16.04
N THR A 12 -23.47 -39.67 -16.62
CA THR A 12 -22.56 -40.53 -15.86
C THR A 12 -21.12 -40.27 -16.29
N THR A 13 -20.41 -39.63 -15.37
CA THR A 13 -18.96 -39.49 -15.21
C THR A 13 -18.23 -40.84 -15.16
N GLY A 14 -17.00 -40.92 -15.68
CA GLY A 14 -16.05 -42.02 -15.45
C GLY A 14 -14.98 -42.10 -16.55
N ALA A 15 -13.84 -41.43 -16.46
CA ALA A 15 -12.64 -41.76 -15.66
C ALA A 15 -11.66 -42.75 -16.34
N LEU A 16 -10.53 -42.18 -16.79
CA LEU A 16 -9.14 -42.60 -16.65
C LEU A 16 -8.65 -44.02 -17.04
N ALA A 17 -7.52 -43.99 -17.75
CA ALA A 17 -6.35 -44.89 -17.73
C ALA A 17 -6.16 -45.84 -18.92
N ILE A 18 -5.13 -45.58 -19.73
CA ILE A 18 -3.95 -46.45 -19.81
C ILE A 18 -2.69 -45.58 -19.83
N ALA A 19 -1.87 -45.74 -18.80
CA ALA A 19 -0.50 -45.27 -18.74
C ALA A 19 0.46 -46.38 -19.21
N LEU A 20 1.45 -45.95 -20.01
CA LEU A 20 2.85 -46.43 -20.09
C LEU A 20 3.15 -47.83 -20.66
N LEU A 21 3.88 -47.89 -21.79
CA LEU A 21 5.34 -48.16 -21.81
C LEU A 21 5.93 -48.25 -23.25
N LEU A 22 6.74 -47.22 -23.61
CA LEU A 22 8.07 -47.24 -24.24
C LEU A 22 8.36 -48.00 -25.56
N SER A 23 8.62 -47.27 -26.66
CA SER A 23 9.95 -47.13 -27.29
C SER A 23 9.87 -46.37 -28.63
N GLY A 24 10.78 -45.41 -28.84
CA GLY A 24 11.22 -44.95 -30.18
C GLY A 24 10.30 -44.00 -30.96
N SER A 25 10.63 -42.70 -30.89
CA SER A 25 10.54 -41.70 -31.97
C SER A 25 9.69 -42.02 -33.21
N LEU A 26 8.58 -41.31 -33.37
CA LEU A 26 8.21 -40.67 -34.64
C LEU A 26 7.60 -39.30 -34.31
N ALA A 27 8.41 -38.26 -34.49
CA ALA A 27 8.04 -36.86 -34.55
C ALA A 27 7.17 -36.57 -35.79
N TRP A 28 6.70 -35.31 -35.89
CA TRP A 28 6.26 -34.50 -37.05
C TRP A 28 5.08 -33.65 -36.52
N HIS A 29 5.16 -32.36 -36.17
CA HIS A 29 6.16 -31.30 -36.32
C HIS A 29 6.21 -30.50 -35.00
N ASP A 30 7.41 -30.20 -34.52
CA ASP A 30 7.67 -29.44 -33.30
C ASP A 30 8.08 -28.01 -33.72
N TYR A 31 7.14 -27.06 -33.70
CA TYR A 31 7.42 -25.65 -34.00
C TYR A 31 7.83 -24.91 -32.71
N THR A 32 9.02 -25.32 -32.26
CA THR A 32 10.00 -24.72 -31.32
C THR A 32 9.62 -24.43 -29.86
N GLN A 33 10.02 -25.34 -28.96
CA GLN A 33 10.48 -25.01 -27.60
C GLN A 33 11.79 -24.21 -27.65
N HIS A 34 11.89 -23.09 -26.94
CA HIS A 34 13.21 -22.65 -26.45
C HIS A 34 13.60 -23.47 -25.20
N LYS A 35 14.37 -24.55 -25.40
CA LYS A 35 15.17 -25.21 -24.34
C LYS A 35 16.38 -24.34 -23.99
N THR A 36 16.40 -23.75 -22.80
CA THR A 36 17.63 -23.21 -22.23
C THR A 36 18.40 -24.32 -21.49
N ASN A 37 19.67 -24.53 -21.84
CA ASN A 37 20.61 -25.42 -21.13
C ASN A 37 21.73 -24.58 -20.47
N ASN A 38 22.01 -24.75 -19.15
CA ASN A 38 23.26 -25.33 -18.58
C ASN A 38 23.86 -24.78 -17.24
N PHE A 39 24.50 -25.73 -16.52
CA PHE A 39 25.58 -25.72 -15.50
C PHE A 39 25.28 -25.88 -13.99
N THR A 40 26.02 -26.82 -13.38
CA THR A 40 25.83 -27.49 -12.09
C THR A 40 26.56 -26.83 -10.91
N THR A 41 25.92 -26.77 -9.73
CA THR A 41 26.41 -27.27 -8.41
C THR A 41 25.18 -27.52 -7.50
N LYS A 42 25.31 -28.25 -6.38
CA LYS A 42 24.20 -28.79 -5.56
C LYS A 42 23.16 -27.71 -5.08
N THR A 43 22.07 -27.42 -5.82
CA THR A 43 21.02 -26.48 -5.38
C THR A 43 19.78 -26.51 -6.32
N VAL A 44 18.58 -26.41 -5.70
CA VAL A 44 17.19 -26.19 -6.19
C VAL A 44 16.91 -26.41 -7.69
N ASP A 45 16.08 -27.41 -8.01
CA ASP A 45 15.61 -27.71 -9.36
C ASP A 45 14.25 -26.99 -9.58
N PHE A 46 13.97 -26.40 -10.75
CA PHE A 46 12.60 -26.04 -11.17
C PHE A 46 12.19 -26.98 -12.31
N ASN A 47 10.90 -27.32 -12.43
CA ASN A 47 10.38 -28.11 -13.54
C ASN A 47 9.16 -27.43 -14.16
N VAL A 48 9.36 -26.29 -14.81
CA VAL A 48 8.27 -25.53 -15.44
C VAL A 48 8.23 -25.85 -16.93
N THR A 49 7.05 -26.20 -17.43
CA THR A 49 6.84 -26.60 -18.82
C THR A 49 5.74 -25.77 -19.45
N LEU A 50 6.04 -25.15 -20.59
CA LEU A 50 5.05 -24.58 -21.50
C LEU A 50 4.29 -25.72 -22.18
N ILE A 51 2.96 -25.74 -22.05
CA ILE A 51 2.07 -26.71 -22.67
C ILE A 51 1.33 -26.01 -23.80
N GLU A 52 1.40 -26.64 -24.98
CA GLU A 52 0.72 -26.19 -26.17
C GLU A 52 -0.13 -27.32 -26.77
N ASP A 53 -1.36 -26.99 -27.16
CA ASP A 53 -2.20 -27.82 -28.03
C ASP A 53 -2.43 -27.06 -29.34
N PHE A 54 -1.82 -27.56 -30.42
CA PHE A 54 -1.88 -26.98 -31.75
C PHE A 54 -1.74 -28.07 -32.82
N GLU A 55 -2.57 -27.98 -33.85
CA GLU A 55 -2.47 -28.79 -35.06
C GLU A 55 -2.30 -27.86 -36.26
N GLU A 56 -1.20 -28.02 -37.00
CA GLU A 56 -0.91 -27.22 -38.19
C GLU A 56 -1.98 -27.44 -39.26
N VAL A 57 -2.47 -26.34 -39.84
CA VAL A 57 -3.39 -26.37 -40.97
C VAL A 57 -2.69 -25.92 -42.24
N SER A 58 -2.73 -26.76 -43.27
CA SER A 58 -2.13 -26.44 -44.58
C SER A 58 -2.97 -25.47 -45.40
N GLU A 59 -4.26 -25.33 -45.10
CA GLU A 59 -5.22 -24.48 -45.83
C GLU A 59 -6.09 -23.73 -44.81
N TRP A 60 -5.62 -22.58 -44.34
CA TRP A 60 -6.35 -21.76 -43.36
C TRP A 60 -7.39 -20.86 -44.05
N GLU A 61 -8.67 -21.15 -43.84
CA GLU A 61 -9.78 -20.44 -44.48
C GLU A 61 -10.24 -19.21 -43.66
N LYS A 62 -10.73 -18.18 -44.35
CA LYS A 62 -11.35 -17.02 -43.69
C LYS A 62 -12.51 -17.44 -42.79
N GLY A 63 -12.46 -17.00 -41.54
CA GLY A 63 -13.43 -17.30 -40.48
C GLY A 63 -13.17 -18.62 -39.77
N GLN A 64 -12.14 -19.38 -40.17
CA GLN A 64 -11.74 -20.60 -39.49
C GLN A 64 -10.93 -20.27 -38.23
N ALA A 65 -11.43 -20.69 -37.08
CA ALA A 65 -10.71 -20.66 -35.81
C ALA A 65 -9.87 -21.93 -35.66
N ILE A 66 -8.58 -21.77 -35.37
CA ILE A 66 -7.64 -22.85 -35.10
C ILE A 66 -7.33 -22.88 -33.61
N VAL A 67 -7.33 -24.07 -33.01
CA VAL A 67 -6.94 -24.24 -31.60
C VAL A 67 -5.44 -23.97 -31.49
N LYS A 68 -5.09 -23.08 -30.57
CA LYS A 68 -3.71 -22.77 -30.17
C LYS A 68 -3.76 -22.52 -28.67
N ALA A 69 -3.97 -23.59 -27.91
CA ALA A 69 -4.15 -23.52 -26.48
C ALA A 69 -2.79 -23.40 -25.80
N VAL A 70 -2.56 -22.32 -25.05
CA VAL A 70 -1.26 -22.06 -24.39
C VAL A 70 -1.43 -22.00 -22.87
N SER A 71 -0.78 -22.89 -22.14
CA SER A 71 -0.79 -22.95 -20.67
C SER A 71 0.59 -23.28 -20.11
N VAL A 72 0.79 -23.13 -18.79
CA VAL A 72 2.07 -23.42 -18.12
C VAL A 72 1.85 -24.34 -16.94
N ARG A 73 2.68 -25.38 -16.83
CA ARG A 73 2.65 -26.35 -15.72
C ARG A 73 3.93 -26.28 -14.90
N ASN A 74 3.83 -26.36 -13.58
CA ASN A 74 4.97 -26.55 -12.68
C ASN A 74 4.98 -27.98 -12.10
N GLY A 75 5.88 -28.80 -12.64
CA GLY A 75 6.09 -30.19 -12.31
C GLY A 75 5.64 -31.14 -13.43
N GLU A 76 6.10 -32.39 -13.37
CA GLU A 76 5.72 -33.44 -14.31
C GLU A 76 5.52 -34.78 -13.59
N ASP A 77 4.85 -35.72 -14.26
CA ASP A 77 4.52 -37.03 -13.68
C ASP A 77 5.79 -37.85 -13.34
N ALA A 78 6.90 -37.59 -14.04
CA ALA A 78 8.19 -38.24 -13.86
C ALA A 78 9.04 -37.67 -12.72
N ASP A 79 8.62 -36.57 -12.07
CA ASP A 79 9.38 -35.95 -10.99
C ASP A 79 9.66 -36.94 -9.86
N THR A 80 10.89 -36.96 -9.36
CA THR A 80 11.29 -37.88 -8.28
C THR A 80 11.34 -37.16 -6.94
N ALA A 81 11.11 -37.88 -5.83
CA ALA A 81 11.19 -37.31 -4.48
C ALA A 81 12.62 -36.89 -4.04
N LYS A 82 13.61 -36.93 -4.95
CA LYS A 82 15.01 -36.59 -4.68
C LYS A 82 15.35 -35.13 -5.02
N SER A 83 14.52 -34.47 -5.83
CA SER A 83 14.68 -33.08 -6.23
C SER A 83 13.78 -32.20 -5.37
N ILE A 84 14.33 -31.09 -4.86
CA ILE A 84 13.57 -30.10 -4.09
C ILE A 84 13.14 -29.03 -5.09
N TYR A 85 11.95 -29.22 -5.66
CA TYR A 85 11.35 -28.25 -6.57
C TYR A 85 10.57 -27.19 -5.79
N LYS A 86 10.66 -25.94 -6.22
CA LYS A 86 9.97 -24.79 -5.63
C LYS A 86 8.80 -24.34 -6.51
N ASP A 87 7.92 -23.54 -5.92
CA ASP A 87 6.89 -22.80 -6.65
C ASP A 87 7.54 -21.83 -7.64
N ALA A 88 6.85 -21.60 -8.76
CA ALA A 88 7.36 -20.81 -9.87
C ALA A 88 6.49 -19.59 -10.16
N TYR A 89 7.14 -18.49 -10.52
CA TYR A 89 6.50 -17.26 -10.98
C TYR A 89 6.74 -17.13 -12.47
N ILE A 90 5.68 -16.88 -13.23
CA ILE A 90 5.68 -17.09 -14.67
C ILE A 90 5.28 -15.81 -15.39
N ARG A 91 5.99 -15.50 -16.46
CA ARG A 91 5.55 -14.54 -17.48
C ARG A 91 5.75 -15.11 -18.88
N LEU A 92 4.89 -14.70 -19.80
CA LEU A 92 4.93 -15.08 -21.21
C LEU A 92 5.08 -13.84 -22.09
N GLN A 93 5.78 -14.00 -23.21
CA GLN A 93 5.83 -13.02 -24.30
C GLN A 93 5.46 -13.73 -25.59
N PHE A 94 4.60 -13.09 -26.38
CA PHE A 94 4.16 -13.60 -27.67
C PHE A 94 4.80 -12.79 -28.80
N LYS A 95 5.23 -13.47 -29.86
CA LYS A 95 5.78 -12.82 -31.05
C LYS A 95 5.11 -13.35 -32.30
N GLU A 96 4.70 -12.45 -33.17
CA GLU A 96 3.96 -12.71 -34.39
C GLU A 96 4.88 -12.52 -35.61
N TYR A 97 4.74 -13.42 -36.58
CA TYR A 97 5.32 -13.28 -37.91
C TYR A 97 4.27 -13.62 -38.95
N MET A 98 4.18 -12.80 -39.99
CA MET A 98 3.29 -13.03 -41.11
C MET A 98 3.94 -12.54 -42.39
N GLU A 99 3.79 -13.33 -43.43
CA GLU A 99 4.17 -12.96 -44.78
C GLU A 99 3.05 -13.33 -45.76
N ILE A 100 2.89 -12.50 -46.79
CA ILE A 100 1.89 -12.66 -47.83
C ILE A 100 2.62 -12.80 -49.16
N GLY A 101 2.37 -13.90 -49.85
CA GLY A 101 2.78 -14.12 -51.23
C GLY A 101 1.77 -13.48 -52.16
N GLU A 102 1.96 -12.21 -52.51
CA GLU A 102 1.06 -11.58 -53.47
C GLU A 102 1.15 -12.28 -54.82
N ARG A 103 0.01 -12.84 -55.26
CA ARG A 103 -0.06 -13.53 -56.54
C ARG A 103 -0.12 -12.51 -57.67
N THR A 104 0.93 -12.49 -58.48
CA THR A 104 0.97 -11.73 -59.72
C THR A 104 0.65 -12.67 -60.88
N TYR A 105 -0.46 -12.40 -61.56
CA TYR A 105 -0.87 -13.19 -62.72
C TYR A 105 -0.14 -12.70 -63.97
N VAL A 106 0.62 -13.58 -64.62
CA VAL A 106 1.20 -13.33 -65.93
C VAL A 106 0.16 -13.65 -66.98
N TYR A 107 -0.37 -12.61 -67.63
CA TYR A 107 -1.38 -12.74 -68.65
C TYR A 107 -0.77 -12.92 -70.04
N SER A 108 -1.46 -13.66 -70.90
CA SER A 108 -1.15 -13.71 -72.33
C SER A 108 -1.14 -12.32 -72.95
N GLU A 109 -0.34 -12.12 -74.00
CA GLU A 109 -0.28 -10.84 -74.74
C GLU A 109 -1.61 -10.52 -75.45
N ASN A 110 -2.45 -11.53 -75.66
CA ASN A 110 -3.63 -11.46 -76.50
C ASN A 110 -4.91 -11.77 -75.73
N ARG A 111 -6.01 -11.10 -76.12
CA ARG A 111 -7.35 -11.39 -75.63
C ARG A 111 -8.00 -12.48 -76.46
N TYR A 112 -8.68 -13.41 -75.80
CA TYR A 112 -9.32 -14.56 -76.40
C TYR A 112 -10.83 -14.54 -76.19
N MET A 113 -11.55 -15.06 -77.19
CA MET A 113 -13.00 -15.00 -77.28
C MET A 113 -13.67 -15.78 -76.15
N ILE A 114 -14.76 -15.21 -75.65
CA ILE A 114 -15.58 -15.78 -74.59
C ILE A 114 -17.01 -15.96 -75.07
N ASP A 115 -17.73 -16.90 -74.47
CA ASP A 115 -19.16 -17.10 -74.66
C ASP A 115 -19.99 -16.04 -73.90
N THR A 116 -21.32 -16.11 -74.03
CA THR A 116 -22.24 -15.17 -73.36
C THR A 116 -22.24 -15.27 -71.84
N ASP A 117 -21.74 -16.38 -71.29
CA ASP A 117 -21.61 -16.60 -69.85
C ASP A 117 -20.22 -16.19 -69.34
N GLY A 118 -19.33 -15.79 -70.25
CA GLY A 118 -17.99 -15.29 -69.96
C GLY A 118 -16.91 -16.36 -69.85
N ASN A 119 -17.18 -17.59 -70.30
CA ASN A 119 -16.20 -18.67 -70.39
C ASN A 119 -15.42 -18.58 -71.69
N PHE A 120 -14.16 -19.03 -71.70
CA PHE A 120 -13.38 -19.10 -72.92
C PHE A 120 -13.95 -20.11 -73.91
N TYR A 121 -13.98 -19.76 -75.20
CA TYR A 121 -14.03 -20.76 -76.25
C TYR A 121 -12.67 -21.44 -76.37
N ARG A 122 -12.60 -22.70 -75.92
CA ARG A 122 -11.39 -23.55 -75.92
C ARG A 122 -11.63 -24.76 -76.81
N PHE A 123 -10.67 -25.07 -77.69
CA PHE A 123 -10.77 -26.20 -78.61
C PHE A 123 -9.56 -27.12 -78.43
N SER A 124 -9.79 -28.43 -78.43
CA SER A 124 -8.72 -29.42 -78.28
C SER A 124 -7.87 -29.54 -79.57
N THR A 125 -8.44 -29.15 -80.71
CA THR A 125 -7.74 -29.18 -82.00
C THR A 125 -7.92 -27.88 -82.78
N GLN A 126 -6.95 -27.57 -83.65
CA GLN A 126 -7.01 -26.40 -84.52
C GLN A 126 -8.21 -26.45 -85.48
N ALA A 127 -8.53 -27.63 -86.03
CA ALA A 127 -9.63 -27.79 -86.98
C ALA A 127 -11.00 -27.48 -86.34
N GLU A 128 -11.20 -27.78 -85.07
CA GLU A 128 -12.41 -27.42 -84.32
C GLU A 128 -12.52 -25.90 -84.13
N ALA A 129 -11.39 -25.24 -83.81
CA ALA A 129 -11.34 -23.79 -83.69
C ALA A 129 -11.62 -23.10 -85.04
N GLU A 130 -11.07 -23.60 -86.15
CA GLU A 130 -11.32 -23.11 -87.51
C GLU A 130 -12.79 -23.27 -87.92
N ALA A 131 -13.39 -24.43 -87.60
CA ALA A 131 -14.79 -24.69 -87.88
C ALA A 131 -15.70 -23.73 -87.13
N PHE A 132 -15.42 -23.46 -85.85
CA PHE A 132 -16.15 -22.45 -85.08
C PHE A 132 -15.92 -21.04 -85.64
N LEU A 133 -14.69 -20.70 -86.00
CA LEU A 133 -14.35 -19.41 -86.60
C LEU A 133 -15.21 -19.06 -87.82
N ALA A 134 -15.40 -20.05 -88.69
CA ALA A 134 -16.17 -19.93 -89.92
C ALA A 134 -17.66 -19.70 -89.70
N THR A 135 -18.17 -19.94 -88.48
CA THR A 135 -19.57 -19.64 -88.12
C THR A 135 -19.80 -18.19 -87.71
N LEU A 136 -18.74 -17.42 -87.46
CA LEU A 136 -18.83 -16.04 -87.01
C LEU A 136 -19.04 -15.09 -88.20
N ASP A 137 -19.91 -14.07 -88.03
CA ASP A 137 -20.22 -13.08 -89.08
C ASP A 137 -19.13 -12.00 -89.14
N GLN A 138 -18.03 -12.27 -89.83
CA GLN A 138 -16.82 -11.43 -89.85
C GLN A 138 -16.88 -10.24 -90.84
N LYS A 139 -17.95 -9.45 -90.81
CA LYS A 139 -18.17 -8.39 -91.81
C LYS A 139 -17.30 -7.14 -91.63
N ASP A 140 -16.77 -6.91 -90.43
CA ASP A 140 -15.90 -5.78 -90.11
C ASP A 140 -14.58 -6.30 -89.50
N TYR A 141 -13.63 -6.67 -90.36
CA TYR A 141 -12.29 -7.08 -89.95
C TYR A 141 -11.43 -5.85 -89.68
N ASP A 142 -10.80 -5.81 -88.50
CA ASP A 142 -9.66 -4.92 -88.27
C ASP A 142 -8.46 -5.41 -89.12
N SER A 143 -7.86 -4.53 -89.91
CA SER A 143 -6.80 -4.87 -90.87
C SER A 143 -5.47 -5.25 -90.22
N ASP A 144 -5.35 -5.08 -88.91
CA ASP A 144 -4.08 -5.14 -88.19
C ASP A 144 -3.73 -6.54 -87.64
N LEU A 145 -4.65 -7.51 -87.74
CA LEU A 145 -4.46 -8.91 -87.34
C LEU A 145 -4.49 -9.85 -88.56
N ASP A 146 -3.37 -10.51 -88.87
CA ASP A 146 -3.33 -11.51 -89.94
C ASP A 146 -4.33 -12.66 -89.64
N PRO A 147 -5.18 -13.05 -90.60
CA PRO A 147 -6.08 -14.19 -90.46
C PRO A 147 -5.40 -15.48 -89.98
N GLN A 148 -4.12 -15.68 -90.27
CA GLN A 148 -3.36 -16.85 -89.81
C GLN A 148 -3.03 -16.80 -88.31
N ASP A 149 -3.01 -15.62 -87.71
CA ASP A 149 -2.70 -15.43 -86.28
C ASP A 149 -3.95 -15.42 -85.39
N ARG A 150 -5.14 -15.66 -85.97
CA ARG A 150 -6.46 -15.56 -85.31
C ARG A 150 -6.73 -16.74 -84.38
N ILE A 151 -6.10 -17.90 -84.63
CA ILE A 151 -6.15 -19.09 -83.77
C ILE A 151 -4.76 -19.31 -83.18
N VAL A 152 -4.68 -19.36 -81.85
CA VAL A 152 -3.41 -19.55 -81.14
C VAL A 152 -3.52 -20.75 -80.23
N SER A 153 -2.51 -21.62 -80.27
CA SER A 153 -2.33 -22.68 -79.27
C SER A 153 -1.67 -22.08 -78.04
N GLN A 154 -2.33 -22.18 -76.89
CA GLN A 154 -1.83 -21.68 -75.61
C GLN A 154 -2.13 -22.72 -74.52
N LYS A 155 -1.18 -22.95 -73.62
CA LYS A 155 -1.46 -23.61 -72.34
C LYS A 155 -1.61 -22.53 -71.28
N GLY A 156 -2.78 -22.40 -70.68
CA GLY A 156 -2.96 -21.57 -69.49
C GLY A 156 -2.46 -22.30 -68.23
N TYR A 157 -2.19 -21.53 -67.18
CA TYR A 157 -1.70 -22.04 -65.89
C TYR A 157 -2.61 -23.11 -65.28
N PHE A 158 -3.93 -22.93 -65.41
CA PHE A 158 -4.94 -23.85 -64.87
C PHE A 158 -5.35 -24.97 -65.85
N ASP A 159 -4.76 -25.03 -67.04
CA ASP A 159 -5.13 -26.00 -68.05
C ASP A 159 -4.29 -27.28 -67.93
N ASP A 160 -4.94 -28.43 -68.08
CA ASP A 160 -4.29 -29.74 -68.08
C ASP A 160 -3.43 -29.95 -69.35
N GLN A 161 -3.81 -29.33 -70.46
CA GLN A 161 -3.12 -29.37 -71.75
C GLN A 161 -3.18 -28.02 -72.48
N ALA A 162 -2.46 -27.89 -73.59
CA ALA A 162 -2.58 -26.74 -74.47
C ALA A 162 -3.90 -26.80 -75.26
N TYR A 163 -4.63 -25.69 -75.29
CA TYR A 163 -5.86 -25.54 -76.07
C TYR A 163 -5.65 -24.53 -77.21
N PHE A 164 -6.49 -24.62 -78.24
CA PHE A 164 -6.59 -23.61 -79.28
C PHE A 164 -7.63 -22.58 -78.87
N TYR A 165 -7.23 -21.31 -78.87
CA TYR A 165 -8.05 -20.15 -78.56
C TYR A 165 -8.21 -19.26 -79.79
N ILE A 166 -9.30 -18.51 -79.82
CA ILE A 166 -9.59 -17.54 -80.87
C ILE A 166 -9.27 -16.14 -80.34
N ARG A 167 -8.29 -15.45 -80.94
CA ARG A 167 -7.98 -14.05 -80.58
C ARG A 167 -9.15 -13.15 -80.96
N THR A 168 -9.46 -12.18 -80.10
CA THR A 168 -10.53 -11.22 -80.35
C THR A 168 -10.07 -10.04 -81.19
N GLN A 169 -10.96 -9.56 -82.06
CA GLN A 169 -10.85 -8.34 -82.86
C GLN A 169 -11.95 -7.35 -82.50
N ALA A 170 -11.80 -6.09 -82.94
CA ALA A 170 -12.88 -5.11 -82.83
C ALA A 170 -14.14 -5.65 -83.51
N HIS A 171 -15.29 -5.52 -82.84
CA HIS A 171 -16.61 -5.98 -83.33
C HIS A 171 -16.83 -7.51 -83.41
N ASP A 172 -15.97 -8.34 -82.81
CA ASP A 172 -16.25 -9.77 -82.67
C ASP A 172 -17.57 -10.03 -81.91
N PRO A 173 -18.40 -11.02 -82.32
CA PRO A 173 -19.62 -11.38 -81.60
C PRO A 173 -19.32 -11.85 -80.17
N ASN A 174 -20.19 -11.49 -79.21
CA ASN A 174 -20.12 -11.91 -77.79
C ASN A 174 -18.90 -11.47 -76.97
N GLY A 175 -18.10 -10.49 -77.43
CA GLY A 175 -17.07 -9.93 -76.57
C GLY A 175 -16.10 -9.02 -77.31
N GLN A 176 -16.51 -7.78 -77.58
CA GLN A 176 -15.66 -6.71 -78.16
C GLN A 176 -14.28 -6.55 -77.49
N TYR A 177 -14.10 -7.15 -76.31
CA TYR A 177 -12.84 -7.24 -75.59
C TYR A 177 -12.82 -8.59 -74.84
N GLY A 178 -12.29 -9.65 -75.47
CA GLY A 178 -12.12 -10.96 -74.84
C GLY A 178 -11.29 -10.93 -73.55
N LYS A 179 -11.08 -12.10 -72.93
CA LYS A 179 -10.27 -12.20 -71.70
C LYS A 179 -8.84 -12.64 -72.01
N PHE A 180 -7.89 -12.26 -71.17
CA PHE A 180 -6.54 -12.81 -71.24
C PHE A 180 -6.51 -14.18 -70.55
N VAL A 181 -5.82 -15.15 -71.16
CA VAL A 181 -5.48 -16.41 -70.48
C VAL A 181 -4.34 -16.13 -69.50
N ILE A 182 -4.45 -16.67 -68.28
CA ILE A 182 -3.37 -16.65 -67.28
C ILE A 182 -2.36 -17.71 -67.70
N LEU A 183 -1.12 -17.31 -67.94
CA LEU A 183 -0.02 -18.16 -68.39
C LEU A 183 0.81 -18.68 -67.22
N ASP A 184 1.04 -17.82 -66.25
CA ASP A 184 1.82 -18.13 -65.06
C ASP A 184 1.27 -17.38 -63.84
N VAL A 185 1.63 -17.87 -62.66
CA VAL A 185 1.35 -17.22 -61.39
C VAL A 185 2.68 -17.07 -60.67
N GLU A 186 3.16 -15.83 -60.59
CA GLU A 186 4.33 -15.49 -59.80
C GLU A 186 3.88 -15.19 -58.37
N GLU A 187 4.65 -15.69 -57.40
CA GLU A 187 4.38 -15.50 -55.99
C GLU A 187 5.69 -15.18 -55.26
N GLU A 188 5.76 -13.96 -54.72
CA GLU A 188 6.89 -13.51 -53.90
C GLU A 188 6.36 -13.25 -52.49
N MET A 189 6.75 -14.09 -51.54
CA MET A 189 6.40 -13.88 -50.13
C MET A 189 7.02 -12.56 -49.67
N LYS A 190 6.29 -11.75 -48.90
CA LYS A 190 6.81 -10.55 -48.25
C LYS A 190 6.27 -10.47 -46.84
N SER A 191 7.13 -10.20 -45.87
CA SER A 191 6.69 -9.87 -44.51
C SER A 191 5.71 -8.70 -44.55
N ILE A 192 4.65 -8.77 -43.74
CA ILE A 192 3.70 -7.66 -43.61
C ILE A 192 4.25 -6.50 -42.76
N ILE A 193 5.40 -6.71 -42.11
CA ILE A 193 6.07 -5.72 -41.28
C ILE A 193 7.19 -5.08 -42.11
N ASP A 194 7.06 -3.77 -42.35
CA ASP A 194 8.01 -3.01 -43.15
C ASP A 194 9.44 -3.15 -42.62
N GLY A 195 10.37 -3.49 -43.52
CA GLY A 195 11.79 -3.61 -43.20
C GLY A 195 12.20 -4.92 -42.52
N GLN A 196 11.26 -5.81 -42.19
CA GLN A 196 11.60 -7.19 -41.83
C GLN A 196 11.88 -8.00 -43.10
N THR A 197 13.04 -8.66 -43.14
CA THR A 197 13.39 -9.60 -44.20
C THR A 197 12.53 -10.86 -44.08
N ASN A 198 12.23 -11.55 -45.18
CA ASN A 198 11.59 -12.86 -45.09
C ASN A 198 12.50 -13.81 -44.31
N GLN A 199 12.08 -14.16 -43.10
CA GLN A 199 12.88 -14.98 -42.18
C GLN A 199 12.59 -16.47 -42.35
N SER A 200 11.57 -16.82 -43.13
CA SER A 200 10.99 -18.15 -43.14
C SER A 200 11.68 -19.16 -44.06
N GLU A 201 12.52 -18.80 -45.03
CA GLU A 201 13.07 -19.79 -45.97
C GLU A 201 13.98 -20.83 -45.28
N SER A 202 14.68 -20.41 -44.22
CA SER A 202 15.45 -21.28 -43.30
C SER A 202 14.58 -21.95 -42.22
N ALA A 203 13.47 -21.34 -41.81
CA ALA A 203 12.53 -21.93 -40.84
C ALA A 203 11.54 -22.94 -41.45
N ARG A 204 11.32 -22.87 -42.77
CA ARG A 204 10.42 -23.75 -43.57
C ARG A 204 11.02 -25.12 -43.88
N ASN A 205 12.35 -25.27 -43.81
CA ASN A 205 13.04 -26.50 -44.17
C ASN A 205 13.59 -27.21 -42.92
N ASP A 206 12.89 -28.29 -42.57
CA ASP A 206 12.97 -29.22 -41.43
C ASP A 206 14.37 -29.67 -40.92
N LYS A 207 15.47 -29.34 -41.61
CA LYS A 207 16.82 -29.82 -41.27
C LYS A 207 17.67 -28.86 -40.43
N GLN A 208 17.35 -27.58 -40.36
CA GLN A 208 18.21 -26.60 -39.68
C GLN A 208 17.82 -26.34 -38.22
N HIS A 209 16.62 -26.70 -37.78
CA HIS A 209 16.15 -26.46 -36.40
C HIS A 209 16.95 -27.24 -35.35
N ASP A 210 17.41 -28.46 -35.66
CA ASP A 210 18.28 -29.25 -34.77
C ASP A 210 19.79 -29.04 -35.02
N GLU A 211 20.18 -28.66 -36.25
CA GLU A 211 21.59 -28.60 -36.64
C GLU A 211 22.22 -27.20 -36.44
N ASN A 212 21.44 -26.10 -36.51
CA ASN A 212 21.96 -24.76 -36.32
C ASN A 212 20.92 -23.76 -35.73
N PRO A 213 20.59 -23.86 -34.43
CA PRO A 213 19.61 -22.98 -33.75
C PRO A 213 19.90 -21.48 -33.85
N ALA A 214 21.14 -21.09 -34.15
CA ALA A 214 21.54 -19.70 -34.34
C ALA A 214 20.93 -19.06 -35.61
N ASP A 215 20.41 -19.87 -36.54
CA ASP A 215 19.89 -19.42 -37.83
C ASP A 215 18.36 -19.25 -37.84
N ASN A 216 17.64 -19.63 -36.77
CA ASN A 216 16.18 -19.67 -36.79
C ASN A 216 15.48 -18.32 -36.57
N ASN A 217 16.19 -17.26 -36.18
CA ASN A 217 15.75 -15.85 -36.08
C ASN A 217 14.36 -15.58 -35.45
N GLU A 218 13.66 -16.54 -34.86
CA GLU A 218 12.34 -16.41 -34.22
C GLU A 218 12.34 -15.40 -33.06
N SER A 219 13.52 -15.13 -32.50
CA SER A 219 13.73 -14.05 -31.53
C SER A 219 13.50 -12.65 -32.11
N GLN A 220 13.57 -12.50 -33.43
CA GLN A 220 13.37 -11.27 -34.20
C GLN A 220 11.92 -11.07 -34.69
N TYR A 221 11.02 -12.04 -34.41
CA TYR A 221 9.61 -11.87 -34.70
C TYR A 221 9.03 -10.67 -33.95
N THR A 222 7.96 -10.10 -34.48
CA THR A 222 7.41 -8.85 -33.95
C THR A 222 6.71 -9.14 -32.64
N VAL A 223 7.13 -8.48 -31.56
CA VAL A 223 6.51 -8.64 -30.24
C VAL A 223 5.05 -8.19 -30.30
N LYS A 224 4.14 -9.02 -29.79
CA LYS A 224 2.74 -8.65 -29.60
C LYS A 224 2.65 -7.74 -28.38
N THR A 225 2.49 -6.44 -28.63
CA THR A 225 2.14 -5.47 -27.58
C THR A 225 0.65 -5.52 -27.29
N TRP A 226 0.28 -5.03 -26.12
CA TRP A 226 -1.11 -5.02 -25.63
C TRP A 226 -1.62 -3.60 -25.40
N ASP A 227 -0.99 -2.64 -26.07
CA ASP A 227 -1.45 -1.26 -26.09
C ASP A 227 -2.61 -1.09 -27.07
N ASP A 228 -3.29 0.05 -27.03
CA ASP A 228 -4.38 0.38 -27.97
C ASP A 228 -3.86 0.66 -29.41
N SER A 229 -2.60 0.32 -29.71
CA SER A 229 -2.00 0.55 -31.03
C SER A 229 -2.42 -0.55 -32.00
N THR A 230 -2.81 -0.17 -33.21
CA THR A 230 -3.28 -1.12 -34.22
C THR A 230 -2.08 -1.83 -34.83
N SER A 231 -1.98 -3.14 -34.63
CA SER A 231 -0.91 -3.96 -35.21
C SER A 231 -1.25 -4.35 -36.66
N ALA A 232 -0.23 -4.50 -37.51
CA ALA A 232 -0.42 -4.97 -38.89
C ALA A 232 -1.07 -6.37 -38.95
N PHE A 233 -0.86 -7.20 -37.92
CA PHE A 233 -1.45 -8.55 -37.81
C PHE A 233 -2.95 -8.51 -37.58
N GLU A 234 -3.47 -7.55 -36.82
CA GLU A 234 -4.89 -7.43 -36.44
C GLU A 234 -5.82 -7.18 -37.62
N LYS A 235 -5.26 -6.79 -38.77
CA LYS A 235 -6.00 -6.75 -40.02
C LYS A 235 -6.44 -8.16 -40.45
N TYR A 236 -5.57 -9.15 -40.26
CA TYR A 236 -5.74 -10.50 -40.80
C TYR A 236 -6.12 -11.52 -39.74
N VAL A 237 -5.64 -11.36 -38.51
CA VAL A 237 -5.71 -12.38 -37.47
C VAL A 237 -6.32 -11.81 -36.20
N GLU A 238 -7.27 -12.56 -35.62
CA GLU A 238 -7.90 -12.26 -34.34
C GLU A 238 -7.57 -13.37 -33.34
N TRP A 239 -7.18 -12.98 -32.13
CA TRP A 239 -6.88 -13.89 -31.03
C TRP A 239 -8.07 -13.99 -30.09
N GLN A 240 -8.48 -15.21 -29.77
CA GLN A 240 -9.44 -15.47 -28.70
C GLN A 240 -8.68 -15.87 -27.44
N LEU A 241 -8.63 -14.97 -26.46
CA LEU A 241 -8.03 -15.22 -25.16
C LEU A 241 -8.93 -16.10 -24.28
N GLY A 242 -8.33 -16.73 -23.27
CA GLY A 242 -9.04 -17.53 -22.27
C GLY A 242 -9.90 -16.70 -21.31
N GLU A 243 -10.82 -17.37 -20.61
CA GLU A 243 -11.78 -16.71 -19.68
C GLU A 243 -11.10 -16.10 -18.43
N ASP A 244 -9.93 -16.62 -18.06
CA ASP A 244 -9.14 -16.18 -16.91
C ASP A 244 -7.99 -15.24 -17.28
N VAL A 245 -8.19 -14.43 -18.32
CA VAL A 245 -7.28 -13.36 -18.74
C VAL A 245 -7.88 -12.00 -18.41
N ILE A 246 -7.12 -11.14 -17.74
CA ILE A 246 -7.49 -9.78 -17.37
C ILE A 246 -6.40 -8.78 -17.77
N THR A 247 -6.76 -7.51 -17.97
CA THR A 247 -5.78 -6.44 -18.20
C THR A 247 -5.17 -5.96 -16.89
N LEU A 248 -4.03 -5.26 -16.98
CA LEU A 248 -3.40 -4.59 -15.86
C LEU A 248 -4.39 -3.65 -15.15
N GLU A 249 -5.18 -2.88 -15.90
CA GLU A 249 -6.17 -1.95 -15.34
C GLU A 249 -7.27 -2.68 -14.56
N GLN A 250 -7.79 -3.78 -15.11
CA GLN A 250 -8.80 -4.61 -14.43
C GLN A 250 -8.24 -5.23 -13.15
N TRP A 251 -6.96 -5.64 -13.17
CA TRP A 251 -6.27 -6.15 -11.98
C TRP A 251 -6.04 -5.05 -10.93
N ILE A 252 -5.68 -3.84 -11.36
CA ILE A 252 -5.52 -2.66 -10.49
C ILE A 252 -6.86 -2.30 -9.85
N GLU A 253 -7.95 -2.25 -10.62
CA GLU A 253 -9.31 -2.03 -10.13
C GLU A 253 -9.73 -3.12 -9.12
N GLY A 254 -9.27 -4.35 -9.34
CA GLY A 254 -9.41 -5.48 -8.41
C GLY A 254 -8.56 -5.42 -7.14
N GLY A 255 -7.81 -4.32 -6.91
CA GLY A 255 -7.07 -4.09 -5.67
C GLY A 255 -5.63 -4.62 -5.65
N LYS A 256 -5.03 -4.90 -6.82
CA LYS A 256 -3.63 -5.32 -6.97
C LYS A 256 -3.24 -6.56 -6.14
N GLN A 257 -4.16 -7.49 -5.96
CA GLN A 257 -3.96 -8.70 -5.16
C GLN A 257 -3.41 -9.86 -6.00
N PRO A 258 -2.77 -10.88 -5.37
CA PRO A 258 -2.55 -12.15 -6.04
C PRO A 258 -3.84 -12.74 -6.58
N VAL A 259 -3.84 -13.18 -7.84
CA VAL A 259 -5.01 -13.72 -8.53
C VAL A 259 -4.64 -14.93 -9.37
N ALA A 260 -5.54 -15.93 -9.39
CA ALA A 260 -5.44 -17.08 -10.28
C ALA A 260 -5.87 -16.73 -11.72
N LYS A 261 -5.26 -15.70 -12.29
CA LYS A 261 -5.56 -15.18 -13.63
C LYS A 261 -4.28 -14.72 -14.33
N TRP A 262 -4.30 -14.75 -15.66
CA TRP A 262 -3.29 -14.08 -16.47
C TRP A 262 -3.53 -12.57 -16.46
N ILE A 263 -2.49 -11.80 -16.20
CA ILE A 263 -2.50 -10.34 -16.20
C ILE A 263 -1.72 -9.86 -17.43
N ILE A 264 -2.43 -9.21 -18.34
CA ILE A 264 -1.82 -8.55 -19.50
C ILE A 264 -1.23 -7.22 -19.04
N ASP A 265 0.09 -7.05 -19.18
CA ASP A 265 0.74 -5.76 -18.91
C ASP A 265 0.62 -4.85 -20.14
N THR A 266 -0.48 -4.11 -20.19
CA THR A 266 -0.82 -3.10 -21.20
C THR A 266 0.19 -1.94 -21.26
N THR A 267 1.08 -1.83 -20.27
CA THR A 267 2.15 -0.83 -20.22
C THR A 267 3.51 -1.37 -20.67
N SER A 268 3.59 -2.65 -21.04
CA SER A 268 4.84 -3.28 -21.45
C SER A 268 5.15 -3.00 -22.92
N ASP A 269 6.23 -2.26 -23.17
CA ASP A 269 6.83 -2.14 -24.51
C ASP A 269 7.37 -3.49 -25.04
N GLU A 270 7.47 -4.49 -24.16
CA GLU A 270 7.89 -5.85 -24.49
C GLU A 270 6.74 -6.87 -24.48
N GLY A 271 5.49 -6.43 -24.32
CA GLY A 271 4.32 -7.31 -24.48
C GLY A 271 4.20 -8.46 -23.47
N TRP A 272 4.77 -8.30 -22.27
CA TRP A 272 4.73 -9.34 -21.24
C TRP A 272 3.32 -9.56 -20.68
N VAL A 273 3.00 -10.82 -20.37
CA VAL A 273 1.82 -11.21 -19.58
C VAL A 273 2.27 -12.07 -18.41
N TYR A 274 1.63 -11.92 -17.26
CA TYR A 274 2.07 -12.52 -16.00
C TYR A 274 1.02 -13.46 -15.45
N TRP A 275 1.43 -14.58 -14.88
CA TRP A 275 0.53 -15.33 -14.01
C TRP A 275 0.44 -14.62 -12.67
N GLY A 276 -0.79 -14.27 -12.25
CA GLY A 276 -1.03 -13.37 -11.11
C GLY A 276 -0.74 -13.93 -9.71
N GLN A 277 -0.17 -15.12 -9.61
CA GLN A 277 0.21 -15.76 -8.34
C GLN A 277 1.33 -16.79 -8.57
N ALA A 278 1.86 -17.39 -7.49
CA ALA A 278 2.79 -18.50 -7.61
C ALA A 278 2.08 -19.75 -8.17
N LEU A 279 2.76 -20.49 -9.05
CA LEU A 279 2.32 -21.80 -9.52
C LEU A 279 3.02 -22.89 -8.70
N ALA A 280 2.24 -23.65 -7.94
CA ALA A 280 2.77 -24.65 -7.03
C ALA A 280 3.43 -25.81 -7.77
N HIS A 281 4.56 -26.31 -7.26
CA HIS A 281 5.15 -27.53 -7.82
C HIS A 281 4.33 -28.77 -7.46
N SER A 282 3.98 -29.57 -8.46
CA SER A 282 3.32 -30.86 -8.22
C SER A 282 3.50 -31.87 -9.34
N LYS A 283 3.47 -33.15 -8.97
CA LYS A 283 3.38 -34.27 -9.93
C LYS A 283 2.00 -34.39 -10.56
N THR A 284 1.00 -33.71 -10.02
CA THR A 284 -0.38 -33.76 -10.53
C THR A 284 -0.74 -32.40 -11.08
N ALA A 285 -1.14 -32.37 -12.35
CA ALA A 285 -1.69 -31.17 -12.99
C ALA A 285 -3.08 -30.87 -12.41
N SER A 286 -3.25 -29.66 -11.87
CA SER A 286 -4.49 -29.15 -11.31
C SER A 286 -4.60 -27.67 -11.66
N VAL A 287 -5.71 -27.27 -12.30
CA VAL A 287 -5.99 -25.86 -12.61
C VAL A 287 -6.71 -25.23 -11.42
N PRO A 288 -6.28 -24.05 -10.91
CA PRO A 288 -5.17 -23.21 -11.37
C PRO A 288 -3.88 -23.38 -10.52
N GLU A 289 -3.82 -24.40 -9.66
CA GLU A 289 -2.78 -24.52 -8.62
C GLU A 289 -1.39 -24.86 -9.17
N THR A 290 -1.31 -25.80 -10.13
CA THR A 290 -0.06 -26.37 -10.65
C THR A 290 0.00 -26.32 -12.18
N LEU A 291 -1.13 -25.97 -12.80
CA LEU A 291 -1.32 -25.72 -14.22
C LEU A 291 -2.17 -24.45 -14.37
N THR A 292 -1.76 -23.51 -15.22
CA THR A 292 -2.59 -22.33 -15.51
C THR A 292 -3.77 -22.70 -16.40
N PRO A 293 -4.89 -21.95 -16.38
CA PRO A 293 -5.82 -21.95 -17.50
C PRO A 293 -5.11 -21.45 -18.78
N ASN A 294 -5.74 -21.68 -19.93
CA ASN A 294 -5.22 -21.22 -21.20
C ASN A 294 -5.16 -19.68 -21.23
N PHE A 295 -4.02 -19.13 -21.67
CA PHE A 295 -3.92 -17.72 -22.01
C PHE A 295 -4.59 -17.44 -23.36
N LEU A 296 -4.20 -18.22 -24.38
CA LEU A 296 -4.75 -18.19 -25.73
C LEU A 296 -5.55 -19.47 -25.95
N GLU A 297 -6.72 -19.38 -26.55
CA GLU A 297 -7.59 -20.53 -26.87
C GLU A 297 -7.56 -20.82 -28.37
N THR A 298 -7.87 -19.80 -29.17
CA THR A 298 -7.93 -19.94 -30.63
C THR A 298 -7.41 -18.71 -31.36
N VAL A 299 -7.04 -18.92 -32.62
CA VAL A 299 -6.63 -17.88 -33.55
C VAL A 299 -7.48 -17.98 -34.80
N THR A 300 -8.05 -16.86 -35.25
CA THR A 300 -8.99 -16.81 -36.38
C THR A 300 -8.46 -15.93 -37.50
N LEU A 301 -8.52 -16.42 -38.75
CA LEU A 301 -8.25 -15.61 -39.93
C LEU A 301 -9.48 -14.76 -40.24
N ILE A 302 -9.42 -13.46 -39.98
CA ILE A 302 -10.56 -12.53 -40.14
C ILE A 302 -10.57 -11.82 -41.50
N GLU A 303 -9.42 -11.70 -42.16
CA GLU A 303 -9.31 -11.20 -43.54
C GLU A 303 -8.50 -12.17 -44.41
N GLN A 304 -9.01 -12.47 -45.61
CA GLN A 304 -8.27 -13.29 -46.57
C GLN A 304 -7.24 -12.42 -47.28
N PRO A 305 -5.93 -12.71 -47.16
CA PRO A 305 -4.90 -12.00 -47.91
C PRO A 305 -4.97 -12.32 -49.42
N ASN A 306 -4.47 -11.41 -50.25
CA ASN A 306 -4.45 -11.58 -51.70
C ASN A 306 -3.29 -12.49 -52.14
N GLY A 307 -3.44 -13.80 -51.93
CA GLY A 307 -2.43 -14.81 -52.25
C GLY A 307 -2.29 -15.85 -51.16
N THR A 308 -1.14 -16.53 -51.07
CA THR A 308 -0.85 -17.38 -49.90
C THR A 308 -0.38 -16.53 -48.74
N ALA A 309 -0.69 -16.95 -47.53
CA ALA A 309 -0.14 -16.36 -46.34
C ALA A 309 0.41 -17.42 -45.41
N PHE A 310 1.47 -17.04 -44.72
CA PHE A 310 2.11 -17.84 -43.71
C PHE A 310 2.14 -17.02 -42.43
N TYR A 311 1.59 -17.57 -41.35
CA TYR A 311 1.45 -16.90 -40.07
C TYR A 311 1.99 -17.80 -38.95
N GLN A 312 2.76 -17.22 -38.05
CA GLN A 312 3.39 -17.93 -36.93
C GLN A 312 3.28 -17.12 -35.64
N ILE A 313 3.11 -17.86 -34.54
CA ILE A 313 3.17 -17.32 -33.18
C ILE A 313 4.29 -18.06 -32.45
N ASN A 314 5.32 -17.34 -32.04
CA ASN A 314 6.34 -17.82 -31.12
C ASN A 314 5.97 -17.41 -29.69
N VAL A 315 6.11 -18.33 -28.73
CA VAL A 315 5.80 -18.11 -27.32
C VAL A 315 7.07 -18.27 -26.49
N VAL A 316 7.46 -17.20 -25.81
CA VAL A 316 8.61 -17.18 -24.91
C VAL A 316 8.11 -17.22 -23.48
N MET A 317 8.61 -18.18 -22.69
CA MET A 317 8.29 -18.32 -21.27
C MET A 317 9.51 -17.99 -20.41
N ASP A 318 9.30 -17.12 -19.44
CA ASP A 318 10.23 -16.88 -18.33
C ASP A 318 9.60 -17.40 -17.03
N ALA A 319 10.36 -18.21 -16.30
CA ALA A 319 9.98 -18.71 -14.99
C ALA A 319 11.10 -18.50 -13.98
N VAL A 320 10.75 -17.98 -12.80
CA VAL A 320 11.70 -17.66 -11.73
C VAL A 320 11.19 -18.12 -10.37
N SER A 321 12.12 -18.21 -9.41
CA SER A 321 11.82 -18.38 -7.99
C SER A 321 11.34 -17.07 -7.36
N ILE A 322 10.78 -17.13 -6.15
CA ILE A 322 10.47 -15.90 -5.40
C ILE A 322 11.73 -15.06 -5.14
N GLU A 323 12.88 -15.70 -4.92
CA GLU A 323 14.15 -15.03 -4.66
C GLU A 323 14.75 -14.36 -5.92
N ASP A 324 14.33 -14.82 -7.10
CA ASP A 324 14.82 -14.37 -8.41
C ASP A 324 13.83 -13.47 -9.15
N LEU A 325 12.68 -13.14 -8.55
CA LEU A 325 11.70 -12.19 -9.12
C LEU A 325 12.33 -10.81 -9.41
N ASP A 326 13.36 -10.41 -8.67
CA ASP A 326 14.15 -9.19 -8.93
C ASP A 326 14.95 -9.23 -10.25
N LEU A 327 15.17 -10.41 -10.84
CA LEU A 327 15.84 -10.52 -12.15
C LEU A 327 14.97 -10.03 -13.30
N TRP A 328 13.66 -9.93 -13.12
CA TRP A 328 12.74 -9.28 -14.06
C TRP A 328 12.85 -7.75 -13.99
N VAL A 329 14.03 -7.23 -14.34
CA VAL A 329 14.35 -5.80 -14.30
C VAL A 329 13.48 -4.94 -15.22
N ASN A 330 12.94 -5.57 -16.27
CA ASN A 330 11.99 -5.02 -17.24
C ASN A 330 10.52 -5.35 -16.90
N GLY A 331 10.27 -5.99 -15.76
CA GLY A 331 8.93 -6.37 -15.34
C GLY A 331 8.12 -5.20 -14.79
N ASN A 332 6.79 -5.30 -14.87
CA ASN A 332 5.90 -4.33 -14.22
C ASN A 332 6.12 -4.34 -12.71
N LYS A 333 6.49 -3.19 -12.14
CA LYS A 333 6.84 -3.10 -10.72
C LYS A 333 5.69 -3.44 -9.79
N ASP A 334 4.46 -3.07 -10.14
CA ASP A 334 3.29 -3.36 -9.31
C ASP A 334 3.03 -4.88 -9.26
N ILE A 335 3.11 -5.56 -10.41
CA ILE A 335 2.94 -7.01 -10.48
C ILE A 335 4.09 -7.71 -9.74
N VAL A 336 5.34 -7.32 -10.01
CA VAL A 336 6.52 -7.92 -9.36
C VAL A 336 6.49 -7.72 -7.84
N ASN A 337 6.09 -6.54 -7.36
CA ASN A 337 5.96 -6.24 -5.93
C ASN A 337 4.82 -7.03 -5.29
N MET A 338 3.69 -7.20 -5.98
CA MET A 338 2.61 -8.08 -5.52
C MET A 338 3.09 -9.53 -5.41
N LEU A 339 3.76 -10.06 -6.44
CA LEU A 339 4.25 -11.44 -6.46
C LEU A 339 5.31 -11.71 -5.39
N LYS A 340 6.12 -10.70 -5.02
CA LYS A 340 7.07 -10.77 -3.90
C LYS A 340 6.40 -10.62 -2.53
N GLY A 341 5.16 -10.13 -2.49
CA GLY A 341 4.50 -9.69 -1.26
C GLY A 341 5.10 -8.42 -0.64
N SER A 342 5.81 -7.60 -1.42
CA SER A 342 6.56 -6.42 -0.93
C SER A 342 6.00 -5.05 -1.33
N GLU A 343 4.85 -4.97 -2.01
CA GLU A 343 3.96 -3.80 -2.04
C GLU A 343 2.66 -4.25 -2.73
N GLY A 344 1.80 -4.84 -1.92
CA GLY A 344 0.64 -5.63 -2.35
C GLY A 344 0.08 -6.34 -1.12
N SER A 345 -0.15 -5.52 -0.09
CA SER A 345 -1.08 -5.73 1.01
C SER A 345 -2.07 -6.86 0.75
N ALA A 346 -2.21 -7.78 1.70
CA ALA A 346 -3.32 -8.73 1.88
C ALA A 346 -4.69 -8.18 1.42
N PRO A 347 -5.72 -9.03 1.12
CA PRO A 347 -7.03 -8.59 0.62
C PRO A 347 -7.43 -7.27 1.27
N VAL A 348 -7.95 -6.30 0.51
CA VAL A 348 -8.11 -4.90 0.99
C VAL A 348 -8.78 -4.79 2.38
N GLU A 349 -9.57 -5.78 2.80
CA GLU A 349 -10.05 -5.92 4.18
C GLU A 349 -8.98 -6.33 5.22
N ASP A 350 -8.05 -7.24 4.92
CA ASP A 350 -7.01 -7.77 5.84
C ASP A 350 -5.79 -6.83 6.01
N THR A 351 -5.45 -5.96 5.05
CA THR A 351 -4.37 -4.97 5.31
C THR A 351 -4.88 -3.77 6.07
N GLN A 352 -6.03 -3.22 5.68
CA GLN A 352 -6.67 -2.20 6.50
C GLN A 352 -6.92 -2.75 7.91
N LEU A 353 -7.38 -4.00 8.03
CA LEU A 353 -7.53 -4.63 9.33
C LEU A 353 -6.20 -4.81 10.08
N LYS A 354 -5.10 -5.19 9.41
CA LYS A 354 -3.78 -5.29 10.06
C LYS A 354 -3.22 -3.95 10.51
N GLU A 355 -3.37 -2.91 9.70
CA GLU A 355 -2.98 -1.54 10.06
C GLU A 355 -3.81 -1.04 11.23
N LEU A 356 -5.14 -1.26 11.20
CA LEU A 356 -6.03 -0.92 12.31
C LEU A 356 -5.73 -1.76 13.56
N LEU A 357 -5.41 -3.04 13.43
CA LEU A 357 -5.02 -3.89 14.56
C LEU A 357 -3.70 -3.42 15.17
N GLN A 358 -2.75 -3.00 14.35
CA GLN A 358 -1.50 -2.42 14.82
C GLN A 358 -1.72 -1.06 15.50
N GLU A 359 -2.54 -0.19 14.91
CA GLU A 359 -2.93 1.09 15.51
C GLU A 359 -3.64 0.90 16.85
N LEU A 360 -4.57 -0.06 16.92
CA LEU A 360 -5.25 -0.43 18.16
C LEU A 360 -4.25 -0.94 19.21
N GLN A 361 -3.29 -1.78 18.82
CA GLN A 361 -2.25 -2.29 19.72
C GLN A 361 -1.36 -1.15 20.25
N ASP A 362 -0.91 -0.25 19.38
CA ASP A 362 -0.08 0.90 19.76
C ASP A 362 -0.83 1.82 20.74
N LEU A 363 -2.13 2.04 20.49
CA LEU A 363 -3.00 2.85 21.35
C LEU A 363 -3.26 2.16 22.71
N ILE A 364 -3.45 0.84 22.73
CA ILE A 364 -3.56 0.06 23.98
C ILE A 364 -2.28 0.21 24.81
N ASP A 365 -1.11 0.13 24.16
CA ASP A 365 0.18 0.27 24.84
C ASP A 365 0.38 1.68 25.38
N GLU A 366 -0.03 2.72 24.64
CA GLU A 366 -0.04 4.11 25.12
C GLU A 366 -0.98 4.29 26.32
N ALA A 367 -2.22 3.80 26.23
CA ALA A 367 -3.21 3.88 27.30
C ALA A 367 -2.72 3.20 28.60
N LYS A 368 -2.01 2.08 28.50
CA LYS A 368 -1.41 1.38 29.64
C LYS A 368 -0.28 2.15 30.34
N LEU A 369 0.32 3.15 29.68
CA LEU A 369 1.32 4.02 30.29
C LEU A 369 0.71 5.09 31.18
N ILE A 370 -0.60 5.34 31.08
CA ILE A 370 -1.30 6.32 31.90
C ILE A 370 -1.41 5.80 33.34
N ASP A 371 -0.90 6.57 34.30
CA ASP A 371 -1.01 6.23 35.71
C ASP A 371 -2.46 6.42 36.20
N SER A 372 -3.22 5.32 36.22
CA SER A 372 -4.63 5.31 36.63
C SER A 372 -4.85 5.78 38.07
N THR A 373 -3.82 5.81 38.92
CA THR A 373 -3.93 6.36 40.29
C THR A 373 -4.10 7.87 40.29
N THR A 374 -3.72 8.55 39.20
CA THR A 374 -3.87 9.99 38.99
C THR A 374 -5.21 10.39 38.37
N LEU A 375 -6.09 9.44 38.07
CA LEU A 375 -7.40 9.68 37.44
C LEU A 375 -8.54 9.56 38.45
N GLU A 376 -9.65 10.27 38.24
CA GLU A 376 -10.89 10.05 39.00
C GLU A 376 -11.31 8.59 38.88
N ASP A 377 -11.93 8.05 39.93
CA ASP A 377 -12.24 6.61 39.97
C ASP A 377 -13.15 6.17 38.81
N ALA A 378 -14.04 7.05 38.34
CA ALA A 378 -14.86 6.81 37.15
C ALA A 378 -14.00 6.76 35.88
N SER A 379 -13.17 7.78 35.62
CA SER A 379 -12.28 7.80 34.44
C SER A 379 -11.22 6.70 34.45
N ALA A 380 -10.72 6.30 35.63
CA ALA A 380 -9.82 5.17 35.77
C ALA A 380 -10.50 3.86 35.37
N GLN A 381 -11.77 3.70 35.74
CA GLN A 381 -12.58 2.54 35.35
C GLN A 381 -12.92 2.57 33.86
N ASP A 382 -13.31 3.72 33.31
CA ASP A 382 -13.63 3.88 31.89
C ASP A 382 -12.40 3.56 31.02
N LEU A 383 -11.20 4.03 31.42
CA LEU A 383 -9.94 3.69 30.74
C LEU A 383 -9.65 2.19 30.79
N LEU A 384 -9.83 1.56 31.95
CA LEU A 384 -9.62 0.12 32.10
C LEU A 384 -10.60 -0.69 31.24
N ASP A 385 -11.87 -0.30 31.21
CA ASP A 385 -12.91 -0.96 30.41
C ASP A 385 -12.63 -0.80 28.91
N ALA A 386 -12.18 0.39 28.46
CA ALA A 386 -11.79 0.64 27.08
C ALA A 386 -10.56 -0.18 26.66
N ILE A 387 -9.53 -0.28 27.52
CA ILE A 387 -8.35 -1.13 27.29
C ILE A 387 -8.77 -2.60 27.16
N ASN A 388 -9.57 -3.11 28.10
CA ASN A 388 -10.03 -4.51 28.08
C ASN A 388 -10.87 -4.80 26.82
N ASN A 389 -11.71 -3.86 26.40
CA ASN A 389 -12.48 -3.98 25.16
C ASN A 389 -11.56 -3.98 23.93
N GLY A 390 -10.57 -3.09 23.87
CA GLY A 390 -9.55 -3.05 22.83
C GLY A 390 -8.79 -4.37 22.70
N GLU A 391 -8.28 -4.92 23.82
CA GLU A 391 -7.60 -6.23 23.85
C GLU A 391 -8.53 -7.36 23.39
N THR A 392 -9.79 -7.35 23.83
CA THR A 392 -10.79 -8.35 23.43
C THR A 392 -11.03 -8.31 21.91
N VAL A 393 -11.12 -7.11 21.33
CA VAL A 393 -11.32 -6.93 19.88
C VAL A 393 -10.06 -7.33 19.12
N HIS A 394 -8.87 -6.96 19.60
CA HIS A 394 -7.59 -7.31 19.00
C HIS A 394 -7.35 -8.83 18.96
N ASP A 395 -7.65 -9.53 20.05
CA ASP A 395 -7.42 -10.98 20.16
C ASP A 395 -8.54 -11.83 19.53
N LYS A 396 -9.62 -11.21 19.06
CA LYS A 396 -10.78 -11.90 18.49
C LYS A 396 -10.45 -12.46 17.10
N SER A 397 -10.54 -13.79 16.96
CA SER A 397 -10.50 -14.46 15.66
C SER A 397 -11.69 -14.05 14.78
N GLY A 398 -11.42 -13.57 13.56
CA GLY A 398 -12.44 -13.14 12.61
C GLY A 398 -13.08 -11.78 12.93
N VAL A 399 -12.35 -10.89 13.60
CA VAL A 399 -12.73 -9.49 13.81
C VAL A 399 -12.82 -8.72 12.48
N THR A 400 -13.74 -7.75 12.37
CA THR A 400 -13.89 -6.91 11.17
C THR A 400 -13.19 -5.55 11.32
N ALA A 401 -12.86 -4.88 10.22
CA ALA A 401 -12.23 -3.55 10.25
C ALA A 401 -13.11 -2.50 10.98
N GLU A 402 -14.43 -2.59 10.85
CA GLU A 402 -15.37 -1.73 11.57
C GLU A 402 -15.34 -1.99 13.09
N GLU A 403 -15.21 -3.26 13.52
CA GLU A 403 -15.07 -3.59 14.93
C GLU A 403 -13.77 -3.03 15.52
N VAL A 404 -12.67 -3.09 14.77
CA VAL A 404 -11.38 -2.52 15.20
C VAL A 404 -11.42 -0.99 15.23
N GLN A 405 -11.97 -0.34 14.19
CA GLN A 405 -12.11 1.12 14.18
C GLN A 405 -12.98 1.62 15.34
N ASN A 406 -14.10 0.96 15.63
CA ASN A 406 -14.94 1.32 16.78
C ASN A 406 -14.20 1.15 18.12
N ALA A 407 -13.29 0.19 18.23
CA ALA A 407 -12.47 0.02 19.42
C ALA A 407 -11.40 1.12 19.54
N ILE A 408 -10.77 1.50 18.42
CA ILE A 408 -9.84 2.65 18.34
C ILE A 408 -10.56 3.93 18.76
N ASP A 409 -11.70 4.24 18.13
CA ASP A 409 -12.47 5.46 18.39
C ASP A 409 -12.92 5.54 19.86
N ASN A 410 -13.37 4.42 20.44
CA ASN A 410 -13.76 4.36 21.85
C ASN A 410 -12.56 4.61 22.77
N LEU A 411 -11.43 3.94 22.53
CA LEU A 411 -10.23 4.11 23.36
C LEU A 411 -9.67 5.53 23.27
N GLN A 412 -9.64 6.12 22.07
CA GLN A 412 -9.27 7.53 21.85
C GLN A 412 -10.22 8.48 22.57
N ASP A 413 -11.54 8.30 22.44
CA ASP A 413 -12.53 9.15 23.12
C ASP A 413 -12.39 9.09 24.64
N VAL A 414 -12.15 7.91 25.21
CA VAL A 414 -11.89 7.77 26.65
C VAL A 414 -10.60 8.47 27.05
N MET A 415 -9.51 8.29 26.28
CA MET A 415 -8.22 8.94 26.53
C MET A 415 -8.32 10.48 26.47
N ASP A 416 -9.06 11.01 25.52
CA ASP A 416 -9.27 12.46 25.33
C ASP A 416 -10.15 13.07 26.44
N ASN A 417 -11.04 12.27 27.02
CA ASN A 417 -11.99 12.71 28.07
C ASN A 417 -11.59 12.27 29.48
N LEU A 418 -10.35 11.83 29.70
CA LEU A 418 -9.89 11.44 31.03
C LEU A 418 -9.99 12.61 32.02
N VAL A 419 -10.71 12.37 33.11
CA VAL A 419 -10.73 13.30 34.23
C VAL A 419 -9.62 12.90 35.18
N VAL A 420 -8.54 13.68 35.15
CA VAL A 420 -7.46 13.58 36.12
C VAL A 420 -8.04 13.88 37.49
N LYS A 421 -7.73 13.04 38.50
CA LYS A 421 -7.96 13.38 39.91
C LYS A 421 -7.38 14.75 40.09
N ALA A 422 -8.21 15.70 40.48
CA ALA A 422 -7.74 17.04 40.71
C ALA A 422 -6.62 17.00 41.77
N THR A 423 -5.38 17.22 41.35
CA THR A 423 -4.17 17.11 42.16
C THR A 423 -4.01 18.38 43.00
N GLY A 424 -4.97 18.57 43.89
CA GLY A 424 -5.03 19.74 44.74
C GLY A 424 -5.78 19.41 46.02
N PHE A 425 -5.36 20.05 47.10
CA PHE A 425 -6.06 19.96 48.36
C PHE A 425 -7.49 20.53 48.18
N ASP A 426 -8.50 19.73 48.52
CA ASP A 426 -9.90 20.11 48.35
C ASP A 426 -10.26 21.32 49.22
N ILE A 427 -10.55 22.45 48.57
CA ILE A 427 -11.09 23.65 49.21
C ILE A 427 -12.48 24.01 48.66
N THR A 428 -13.21 23.05 48.10
CA THR A 428 -14.55 23.24 47.54
C THR A 428 -15.45 23.99 48.53
N GLY A 429 -16.06 25.07 48.07
CA GLY A 429 -16.94 25.93 48.88
C GLY A 429 -16.23 26.77 49.96
N LYS A 430 -14.89 26.77 50.03
CA LYS A 430 -14.11 27.65 50.91
C LYS A 430 -13.74 28.95 50.21
N LYS A 431 -13.54 30.00 51.00
CA LYS A 431 -13.07 31.32 50.55
C LYS A 431 -11.93 31.83 51.41
N VAL A 432 -11.29 32.90 50.94
CA VAL A 432 -10.27 33.64 51.70
C VAL A 432 -10.83 34.01 53.09
N GLY A 433 -10.08 33.69 54.14
CA GLY A 433 -10.45 33.83 55.55
C GLY A 433 -11.03 32.56 56.20
N ASP A 434 -11.47 31.57 55.43
CA ASP A 434 -11.93 30.30 55.97
C ASP A 434 -10.78 29.45 56.51
N LYS A 435 -11.11 28.54 57.45
CA LYS A 435 -10.17 27.59 58.04
C LYS A 435 -10.27 26.22 57.39
N ILE A 436 -9.12 25.57 57.20
CA ILE A 436 -8.97 24.22 56.65
C ILE A 436 -8.08 23.37 57.57
N GLN A 437 -8.21 22.04 57.50
CA GLN A 437 -7.29 21.10 58.15
C GLN A 437 -6.26 20.64 57.12
N PHE A 438 -4.99 20.98 57.30
CA PHE A 438 -3.90 20.60 56.41
C PHE A 438 -2.74 20.05 57.25
N ALA A 439 -2.25 18.86 56.91
CA ALA A 439 -1.21 18.14 57.64
C ALA A 439 -1.54 17.97 59.14
N ASN A 440 -2.82 17.68 59.46
CA ASN A 440 -3.38 17.60 60.83
C ASN A 440 -3.29 18.89 61.65
N ARG A 441 -3.17 20.05 60.99
CA ARG A 441 -3.18 21.37 61.64
C ARG A 441 -4.22 22.28 61.01
N THR A 442 -4.62 23.29 61.76
CA THR A 442 -5.55 24.30 61.26
C THR A 442 -4.80 25.40 60.53
N PHE A 443 -5.16 25.63 59.27
CA PHE A 443 -4.67 26.74 58.46
C PHE A 443 -5.82 27.68 58.10
N THR A 444 -5.50 28.94 57.82
CA THR A 444 -6.42 29.96 57.28
C THR A 444 -6.05 30.23 55.83
N ILE A 445 -7.02 30.21 54.92
CA ILE A 445 -6.79 30.56 53.52
C ILE A 445 -6.55 32.06 53.43
N ALA A 446 -5.35 32.46 53.03
CA ALA A 446 -4.97 33.87 52.95
C ALA A 446 -5.13 34.46 51.56
N TYR A 447 -4.94 33.63 50.53
CA TYR A 447 -5.14 34.02 49.14
C TYR A 447 -5.42 32.78 48.28
N ILE A 448 -6.21 32.97 47.23
CA ILE A 448 -6.54 31.95 46.24
C ILE A 448 -6.19 32.51 44.87
N ASP A 449 -5.31 31.82 44.15
CA ASP A 449 -5.06 32.07 42.74
C ASP A 449 -5.92 31.11 41.92
N GLU A 450 -7.04 31.62 41.39
CA GLU A 450 -7.97 30.79 40.62
C GLU A 450 -7.38 30.35 39.27
N ALA A 451 -6.51 31.17 38.68
CA ALA A 451 -5.92 30.86 37.38
C ALA A 451 -4.87 29.75 37.51
N ALA A 452 -4.12 29.75 38.62
CA ALA A 452 -3.06 28.77 38.86
C ALA A 452 -3.55 27.53 39.64
N ASN A 453 -4.82 27.49 40.10
CA ASN A 453 -5.32 26.47 41.04
C ASN A 453 -4.38 26.30 42.26
N THR A 454 -4.00 27.42 42.86
CA THR A 454 -3.15 27.43 44.06
C THR A 454 -3.75 28.27 45.18
N ALA A 455 -3.40 27.94 46.42
CA ALA A 455 -3.75 28.76 47.58
C ALA A 455 -2.53 29.03 48.45
N LEU A 456 -2.46 30.25 48.97
CA LEU A 456 -1.57 30.63 50.04
C LEU A 456 -2.32 30.43 51.36
N ILE A 457 -1.82 29.56 52.22
CA ILE A 457 -2.43 29.24 53.51
C ILE A 457 -1.48 29.63 54.64
N LEU A 458 -2.03 30.15 55.74
CA LEU A 458 -1.28 30.52 56.94
C LEU A 458 -1.63 29.58 58.09
N SER A 459 -0.63 29.05 58.78
CA SER A 459 -0.85 28.24 59.97
C SER A 459 -1.57 29.03 61.06
N ASP A 460 -1.97 28.37 62.14
CA ASP A 460 -2.20 29.06 63.40
C ASP A 460 -0.89 29.61 63.98
N VAL A 461 -1.02 30.52 64.95
CA VAL A 461 0.14 30.95 65.74
C VAL A 461 0.67 29.74 66.51
N LEU A 462 1.95 29.42 66.32
CA LEU A 462 2.56 28.26 66.95
C LEU A 462 2.59 28.41 68.48
N SER A 463 2.10 27.39 69.18
CA SER A 463 2.18 27.34 70.64
C SER A 463 3.61 27.02 71.10
N TYR A 464 3.91 27.25 72.39
CA TYR A 464 5.18 26.84 73.00
C TYR A 464 5.44 25.35 72.83
N SER A 465 4.39 24.52 72.89
CA SER A 465 4.50 23.08 72.64
C SER A 465 4.94 22.81 71.21
N ASP A 466 4.35 23.49 70.22
CA ASP A 466 4.70 23.32 68.81
C ASP A 466 6.16 23.72 68.54
N LEU A 467 6.58 24.85 69.08
CA LEU A 467 7.96 25.34 68.96
C LEU A 467 8.95 24.34 69.56
N ASN A 468 8.66 23.80 70.74
CA ASN A 468 9.52 22.80 71.37
C ASN A 468 9.53 21.47 70.60
N THR A 469 8.38 21.02 70.07
CA THR A 469 8.30 19.80 69.25
C THR A 469 9.10 19.91 67.96
N ALA A 470 9.16 21.08 67.34
CA ALA A 470 9.98 21.33 66.15
C ALA A 470 11.44 21.73 66.47
N ASP A 471 11.86 21.66 67.74
CA ASP A 471 13.18 22.10 68.21
C ASP A 471 13.52 23.56 67.84
N ILE A 472 12.49 24.41 67.80
CA ILE A 472 12.59 25.86 67.58
C ILE A 472 12.81 26.53 68.95
N ASN A 473 13.89 26.14 69.63
CA ASN A 473 14.18 26.59 70.99
C ASN A 473 15.13 27.80 70.98
N HIS A 474 14.59 29.02 71.02
CA HIS A 474 15.39 30.22 71.24
C HIS A 474 14.86 31.08 72.40
N GLY A 475 15.21 30.66 73.62
CA GLY A 475 15.37 31.52 74.80
C GLY A 475 14.22 32.48 75.14
N ILE A 476 13.40 32.05 76.11
CA ILE A 476 12.41 32.74 76.97
C ILE A 476 10.97 32.20 76.77
N LEU A 477 10.31 31.99 77.91
CA LEU A 477 8.97 31.40 78.12
C LEU A 477 7.84 32.24 77.49
N SER A 478 7.57 32.08 76.20
CA SER A 478 6.37 32.62 75.54
C SER A 478 6.38 32.16 74.10
N ASN A 479 5.21 31.82 73.53
CA ASN A 479 4.94 31.37 72.14
C ASN A 479 5.53 32.28 71.02
N GLN A 480 6.83 32.52 71.02
CA GLN A 480 7.48 33.60 70.30
C GLN A 480 8.88 33.20 69.84
N VAL A 481 9.28 33.72 68.68
CA VAL A 481 10.54 33.45 67.97
C VAL A 481 11.27 34.77 67.74
N ARG A 482 12.61 34.74 67.64
CA ARG A 482 13.46 35.91 67.42
C ARG A 482 13.97 35.95 65.98
N TYR A 483 13.92 37.11 65.32
CA TYR A 483 14.66 37.31 64.06
C TYR A 483 16.12 37.67 64.35
N GLN A 484 17.00 36.67 64.38
CA GLN A 484 18.44 36.88 64.54
C GLN A 484 19.19 36.42 63.27
N ASN A 485 20.07 37.28 62.76
CA ASN A 485 20.98 36.91 61.67
C ASN A 485 22.23 36.24 62.24
N ASN A 486 22.59 35.07 61.71
CA ASN A 486 23.72 34.27 62.17
C ASN A 486 25.05 34.55 61.42
N GLY A 487 25.15 35.58 60.56
CA GLY A 487 26.38 35.91 59.81
C GLY A 487 26.41 37.31 59.13
N THR A 488 27.60 37.75 58.65
CA THR A 488 28.03 39.15 58.42
C THR A 488 27.50 39.92 57.19
N SER A 489 26.30 39.62 56.68
CA SER A 489 25.58 40.56 55.79
C SER A 489 24.08 40.50 56.08
N ARG A 490 23.50 41.62 56.51
CA ARG A 490 22.10 41.72 57.00
C ARG A 490 21.05 41.82 55.89
N THR A 491 21.24 41.10 54.79
CA THR A 491 20.50 41.36 53.55
C THR A 491 19.53 40.28 53.10
N ALA A 492 19.32 39.17 53.82
CA ALA A 492 18.33 38.18 53.37
C ALA A 492 17.75 37.26 54.45
N TYR A 493 16.50 36.84 54.23
CA TYR A 493 15.79 35.76 54.93
C TYR A 493 16.61 34.45 54.98
N SER A 494 17.42 34.19 53.95
CA SER A 494 18.19 32.96 53.75
C SER A 494 19.18 32.60 54.87
N GLY A 495 19.63 33.58 55.66
CA GLY A 495 20.55 33.40 56.81
C GLY A 495 19.95 33.77 58.18
N SER A 496 18.63 33.96 58.24
CA SER A 496 17.92 34.34 59.47
C SER A 496 17.47 33.11 60.28
N TYR A 497 17.35 33.26 61.61
CA TYR A 497 16.73 32.24 62.47
C TYR A 497 15.27 31.97 62.08
N LEU A 498 14.59 32.95 61.49
CA LEU A 498 13.22 32.78 61.01
C LEU A 498 13.13 31.70 59.93
N LYS A 499 14.06 31.68 58.97
CA LYS A 499 14.15 30.59 57.99
C LYS A 499 14.44 29.25 58.65
N THR A 500 15.31 29.20 59.66
CA THR A 500 15.56 27.97 60.43
C THR A 500 14.28 27.47 61.08
N ALA A 501 13.50 28.36 61.70
CA ALA A 501 12.24 28.05 62.33
C ALA A 501 11.17 27.58 61.32
N ASP A 502 11.05 28.25 60.18
CA ASP A 502 10.12 27.87 59.10
C ASP A 502 10.50 26.50 58.50
N THR A 503 11.80 26.24 58.31
CA THR A 503 12.30 24.94 57.83
C THR A 503 12.01 23.83 58.84
N ALA A 504 12.24 24.09 60.12
CA ALA A 504 11.97 23.15 61.20
C ALA A 504 10.46 22.85 61.29
N PHE A 505 9.61 23.88 61.22
CA PHE A 505 8.16 23.72 61.17
C PHE A 505 7.73 22.82 60.01
N TYR A 506 8.23 23.08 58.80
CA TYR A 506 7.90 22.27 57.62
C TYR A 506 8.31 20.80 57.83
N ASN A 507 9.54 20.54 58.25
CA ASN A 507 10.05 19.19 58.42
C ASN A 507 9.31 18.39 59.51
N THR A 508 8.91 19.06 60.60
CA THR A 508 8.26 18.41 61.74
C THR A 508 6.78 18.18 61.52
N PHE A 509 6.06 19.18 60.98
CA PHE A 509 4.60 19.16 60.95
C PHE A 509 4.02 18.86 59.58
N ILE A 510 4.75 19.15 58.50
CA ILE A 510 4.23 19.06 57.13
C ILE A 510 4.85 17.87 56.40
N ASN A 511 6.18 17.81 56.31
CA ASN A 511 6.88 16.79 55.54
C ASN A 511 6.51 15.37 56.00
N GLY A 512 6.23 14.49 55.03
CA GLY A 512 5.82 13.11 55.29
C GLY A 512 4.38 12.93 55.78
N LYS A 513 3.57 14.00 55.83
CA LYS A 513 2.10 13.88 55.96
C LYS A 513 1.48 13.65 54.58
N GLN A 514 0.31 13.04 54.52
CA GLN A 514 -0.44 12.82 53.27
C GLN A 514 -0.57 14.14 52.48
N ASP A 515 -1.07 15.19 53.13
CA ASP A 515 -1.27 16.49 52.48
C ASP A 515 0.02 17.19 52.01
N SER A 516 1.21 16.71 52.41
CA SER A 516 2.48 17.33 52.01
C SER A 516 2.77 17.25 50.52
N GLU A 517 2.10 16.32 49.81
CA GLU A 517 2.17 16.22 48.36
C GLU A 517 1.66 17.49 47.66
N PHE A 518 0.63 18.13 48.23
CA PHE A 518 0.03 19.35 47.70
C PHE A 518 0.88 20.60 47.95
N VAL A 519 1.93 20.53 48.77
CA VAL A 519 2.81 21.68 48.98
C VAL A 519 3.62 21.96 47.71
N LEU A 520 3.56 23.20 47.26
CA LEU A 520 4.24 23.68 46.07
C LEU A 520 5.63 24.20 46.41
N ALA A 521 6.53 24.06 45.44
CA ALA A 521 7.84 24.68 45.51
C ALA A 521 7.70 26.20 45.32
N VAL A 522 8.45 26.97 46.11
CA VAL A 522 8.35 28.44 46.13
C VAL A 522 9.70 29.10 45.96
N ASN A 523 9.71 30.24 45.28
CA ASN A 523 10.84 31.16 45.23
C ASN A 523 10.68 32.24 46.30
N LEU A 524 11.72 32.46 47.09
CA LEU A 524 11.73 33.34 48.26
C LEU A 524 12.72 34.48 48.04
N PRO A 525 12.36 35.49 47.22
CA PRO A 525 13.28 36.58 46.87
C PRO A 525 13.69 37.40 48.09
N ALA A 526 14.91 37.94 48.04
CA ALA A 526 15.40 38.85 49.07
C ALA A 526 14.71 40.22 48.94
N GLU A 527 14.11 40.70 50.03
CA GLU A 527 13.53 42.03 50.07
C GLU A 527 14.54 43.09 50.52
N SER A 528 14.52 44.23 49.82
CA SER A 528 15.25 45.42 50.24
C SER A 528 14.52 46.12 51.39
N ALA A 529 15.27 46.67 52.34
CA ALA A 529 14.69 47.47 53.42
C ALA A 529 13.97 48.69 52.83
N SER A 530 12.71 48.91 53.24
CA SER A 530 11.91 50.08 52.86
C SER A 530 11.53 50.89 54.09
N THR A 531 11.20 52.18 53.93
CA THR A 531 10.56 53.02 54.97
C THR A 531 9.04 53.03 54.85
N ASN A 532 8.49 52.64 53.71
CA ASN A 532 7.06 52.73 53.43
C ASN A 532 6.50 51.36 53.03
N TRP A 533 6.31 50.51 54.04
CA TRP A 533 5.94 49.11 53.86
C TRP A 533 4.55 48.93 53.31
N ASN A 534 3.64 49.85 53.61
CA ASN A 534 2.26 49.83 53.11
C ASN A 534 2.16 50.04 51.59
N SER A 535 3.28 50.32 50.93
CA SER A 535 3.39 50.52 49.48
C SER A 535 4.56 49.76 48.84
N SER A 536 5.28 48.94 49.61
CA SER A 536 6.43 48.21 49.09
C SER A 536 5.94 47.18 48.06
N SER A 537 6.43 47.30 46.82
CA SER A 537 6.12 46.43 45.70
C SER A 537 7.36 45.60 45.29
N ALA A 538 8.18 45.18 46.25
CA ALA A 538 9.26 44.25 45.95
C ALA A 538 8.68 42.89 45.50
N THR A 539 9.54 41.98 45.05
CA THR A 539 9.11 40.69 44.51
C THR A 539 8.47 39.84 45.63
N PRO A 540 7.19 39.46 45.53
CA PRO A 540 6.54 38.57 46.50
C PRO A 540 7.03 37.11 46.31
N THR A 541 6.67 36.25 47.26
CA THR A 541 6.83 34.80 47.18
C THR A 541 5.95 34.23 46.07
N THR A 542 6.55 33.68 45.03
CA THR A 542 5.82 33.01 43.95
C THR A 542 6.01 31.51 44.00
N VAL A 543 5.01 30.77 43.50
CA VAL A 543 5.18 29.36 43.15
C VAL A 543 6.20 29.27 42.01
N ASP A 544 7.16 28.37 42.17
CA ASP A 544 8.27 28.13 41.23
C ASP A 544 8.66 26.66 41.32
N GLU A 545 8.54 25.93 40.21
CA GLU A 545 8.87 24.51 40.13
C GLU A 545 10.33 24.20 40.51
N ASN A 546 11.24 25.16 40.29
CA ASN A 546 12.65 25.06 40.65
C ASN A 546 12.93 25.56 42.08
N GLY A 547 11.90 25.99 42.79
CA GLY A 547 11.97 26.48 44.16
C GLY A 547 12.16 25.36 45.19
N THR A 548 11.91 25.70 46.46
CA THR A 548 11.96 24.70 47.55
C THR A 548 10.57 24.47 48.10
N LYS A 549 10.14 23.20 48.23
CA LYS A 549 8.95 22.86 49.01
C LYS A 549 9.26 23.08 50.50
N THR A 550 8.79 24.19 51.04
CA THR A 550 9.07 24.59 52.42
C THR A 550 8.00 25.53 52.95
N ALA A 551 7.91 25.65 54.27
CA ALA A 551 7.15 26.72 54.90
C ALA A 551 7.97 28.01 54.91
N PHE A 552 7.28 29.14 54.99
CA PHE A 552 7.94 30.44 55.04
C PHE A 552 7.12 31.48 55.79
N SER A 553 7.80 32.39 56.48
CA SER A 553 7.16 33.59 57.02
C SER A 553 6.89 34.59 55.90
N LEU A 554 5.70 35.19 55.91
CA LEU A 554 5.32 36.19 54.91
C LEU A 554 6.27 37.40 54.89
N SER A 555 6.47 37.98 53.73
CA SER A 555 7.07 39.30 53.59
C SER A 555 6.02 40.41 53.52
N VAL A 556 6.46 41.66 53.61
CA VAL A 556 5.62 42.83 53.34
C VAL A 556 5.07 42.80 51.92
N SER A 557 5.87 42.38 50.93
CA SER A 557 5.38 42.29 49.54
C SER A 557 4.36 41.18 49.36
N ASP A 558 4.46 40.06 50.10
CA ASP A 558 3.40 39.04 50.13
C ASP A 558 2.07 39.64 50.60
N VAL A 559 2.10 40.33 51.74
CA VAL A 559 0.90 40.98 52.31
C VAL A 559 0.29 41.97 51.32
N ASN A 560 1.10 42.83 50.71
CA ASN A 560 0.62 43.84 49.76
C ASN A 560 0.14 43.23 48.43
N ARG A 561 0.89 42.30 47.85
CA ARG A 561 0.58 41.70 46.54
C ARG A 561 -0.72 40.91 46.59
N TYR A 562 -0.85 40.08 47.61
CA TYR A 562 -1.97 39.14 47.75
C TYR A 562 -3.16 39.74 48.51
N GLY A 563 -3.07 41.02 48.89
CA GLY A 563 -4.16 41.74 49.57
C GLY A 563 -4.53 41.11 50.92
N ILE A 564 -3.54 40.55 51.64
CA ILE A 564 -3.79 39.82 52.87
C ILE A 564 -4.27 40.80 53.94
N SER A 565 -5.51 40.62 54.39
CA SER A 565 -6.12 41.54 55.33
C SER A 565 -5.58 41.37 56.75
N ASN A 566 -5.65 42.46 57.52
CA ASN A 566 -5.31 42.51 58.93
C ASN A 566 -6.04 41.44 59.77
N THR A 567 -7.25 41.04 59.38
CA THR A 567 -8.03 40.02 60.09
C THR A 567 -7.48 38.61 59.86
N ILE A 568 -6.96 38.32 58.65
CA ILE A 568 -6.34 37.03 58.33
C ILE A 568 -5.05 36.84 59.10
N LEU A 569 -4.27 37.91 59.29
CA LEU A 569 -2.98 37.92 60.00
C LEU A 569 -3.09 37.74 61.53
N ASP A 570 -4.31 37.53 62.04
CA ASP A 570 -4.65 37.42 63.47
C ASP A 570 -4.34 38.72 64.21
N ALA A 571 -5.32 39.62 64.17
CA ALA A 571 -5.22 40.97 64.69
C ALA A 571 -4.93 41.06 66.20
N ASN A 572 -4.82 39.98 66.97
CA ASN A 572 -4.54 40.06 68.42
C ASN A 572 -3.10 39.69 68.80
N THR A 573 -2.28 39.24 67.86
CA THR A 573 -0.94 38.72 68.14
C THR A 573 0.10 39.46 67.30
N GLU A 574 1.24 39.82 67.90
CA GLU A 574 2.35 40.35 67.11
C GLU A 574 3.00 39.20 66.32
N VAL A 575 2.99 39.27 64.99
CA VAL A 575 3.53 38.23 64.08
C VAL A 575 4.70 38.78 63.29
N TRP A 576 5.76 37.97 63.19
CA TRP A 576 6.95 38.29 62.40
C TRP A 576 6.71 38.23 60.89
N LEU A 577 7.22 39.23 60.17
CA LEU A 577 7.42 39.17 58.72
C LEU A 577 8.92 39.05 58.40
N ARG A 578 9.27 38.41 57.29
CA ARG A 578 10.68 38.20 56.90
C ARG A 578 11.37 39.44 56.31
N THR A 579 10.66 40.54 56.12
CA THR A 579 11.21 41.80 55.56
C THR A 579 11.92 42.63 56.64
N PRO A 580 13.19 43.02 56.44
CA PRO A 580 13.85 43.96 57.34
C PRO A 580 13.28 45.38 57.17
N ALA A 581 13.10 46.06 58.29
CA ALA A 581 12.74 47.47 58.33
C ALA A 581 13.92 48.37 57.95
N ASN A 582 13.67 49.65 57.68
CA ASN A 582 14.76 50.62 57.58
C ASN A 582 15.66 50.59 58.83
N GLY A 583 16.96 50.40 58.60
CA GLY A 583 17.99 50.26 59.61
C GLY A 583 18.28 48.81 60.00
N ASN A 584 19.55 48.50 60.17
CA ASN A 584 20.08 47.16 60.45
C ASN A 584 19.43 46.43 61.65
N VAL A 585 18.70 47.12 62.52
CA VAL A 585 18.19 46.60 63.80
C VAL A 585 16.68 46.38 63.80
N ASN A 586 15.95 46.90 62.82
CA ASN A 586 14.50 46.90 62.84
C ASN A 586 13.95 45.84 61.88
N VAL A 587 12.74 45.40 62.17
CA VAL A 587 12.05 44.32 61.45
C VAL A 587 10.58 44.63 61.26
N ALA A 588 9.98 44.05 60.23
CA ALA A 588 8.55 44.17 60.03
C ALA A 588 7.77 43.18 60.88
N ILE A 589 6.81 43.70 61.65
CA ILE A 589 5.83 42.90 62.37
C ILE A 589 4.41 43.40 62.04
N VAL A 590 3.46 42.49 62.16
CA VAL A 590 2.03 42.84 62.21
C VAL A 590 1.68 42.91 63.69
N ASN A 591 1.22 44.05 64.18
CA ASN A 591 0.91 44.19 65.61
C ASN A 591 -0.47 43.62 65.98
N SER A 592 -0.81 43.67 67.27
CA SER A 592 -2.13 43.30 67.83
C SER A 592 -3.29 44.26 67.46
N GLN A 593 -3.14 45.03 66.38
CA GLN A 593 -4.23 45.73 65.71
C GLN A 593 -4.28 45.37 64.21
N GLY A 594 -3.50 44.35 63.83
CA GLY A 594 -3.25 43.94 62.45
C GLY A 594 -2.49 44.96 61.61
N ARG A 595 -1.88 46.00 62.21
CA ARG A 595 -1.14 47.04 61.47
C ARG A 595 0.32 46.65 61.32
N LEU A 596 0.87 46.89 60.13
CA LEU A 596 2.31 46.81 59.90
C LEU A 596 3.05 47.86 60.75
N THR A 597 4.01 47.42 61.55
CA THR A 597 4.85 48.28 62.40
C THR A 597 6.27 47.73 62.55
N THR A 598 7.20 48.60 62.94
CA THR A 598 8.59 48.23 63.21
C THR A 598 8.79 47.73 64.64
N ALA A 599 9.55 46.64 64.82
CA ALA A 599 10.10 46.24 66.11
C ALA A 599 11.63 46.20 66.09
N ASN A 600 12.28 46.25 67.25
CA ASN A 600 13.72 46.03 67.37
C ASN A 600 14.01 44.52 67.31
N GLY A 601 14.61 44.06 66.22
CA GLY A 601 14.86 42.65 65.95
C GLY A 601 15.93 42.00 66.82
N THR A 602 16.72 42.78 67.57
CA THR A 602 17.73 42.21 68.48
C THR A 602 17.18 41.74 69.83
N THR A 603 16.02 42.25 70.24
CA THR A 603 15.41 41.94 71.55
C THR A 603 13.95 41.49 71.48
N GLY A 604 13.25 41.76 70.38
CA GLY A 604 11.85 41.37 70.22
C GLY A 604 11.68 39.88 69.94
N THR A 605 10.80 39.24 70.69
CA THR A 605 10.23 37.92 70.40
C THR A 605 8.79 38.15 69.96
N ASN A 606 8.38 37.61 68.81
CA ASN A 606 6.99 37.71 68.32
C ASN A 606 6.55 36.34 67.83
N ALA A 607 5.26 36.16 67.65
CA ALA A 607 4.71 34.88 67.28
C ALA A 607 5.12 34.48 65.85
N LEU A 608 5.26 33.18 65.64
CA LEU A 608 5.58 32.59 64.33
C LEU A 608 4.30 32.06 63.70
N ARG A 609 4.12 32.34 62.40
CA ARG A 609 2.96 31.91 61.64
C ARG A 609 3.36 31.53 60.21
N PRO A 610 3.93 30.32 60.03
CA PRO A 610 4.44 29.92 58.72
C PRO A 610 3.31 29.81 57.70
N ALA A 611 3.62 30.20 56.47
CA ALA A 611 2.75 30.08 55.31
C ALA A 611 3.22 28.92 54.40
N LEU A 612 2.29 28.40 53.62
CA LEU A 612 2.54 27.42 52.57
C LEU A 612 1.80 27.86 51.30
N TRP A 613 2.44 27.63 50.16
CA TRP A 613 1.71 27.55 48.89
C TRP A 613 1.32 26.09 48.66
N ILE A 614 0.05 25.86 48.35
CA ILE A 614 -0.47 24.53 48.05
C ILE A 614 -1.22 24.51 46.72
N SER A 615 -1.18 23.40 46.00
CA SER A 615 -2.14 23.14 44.92
C SER A 615 -3.51 22.88 45.53
N ILE A 616 -4.56 23.33 44.85
CA ILE A 616 -5.93 23.22 45.33
C ILE A 616 -6.86 22.69 44.25
N THR A 617 -7.91 22.04 44.72
CA THR A 617 -9.07 21.65 43.93
C THR A 617 -10.28 22.42 44.46
N LYS A 618 -11.19 22.81 43.57
CA LYS A 618 -12.34 23.65 43.90
C LYS A 618 -13.67 23.04 43.51
#